data_AF-A0A257QMD8-F1
#
_entry.id   AF-A0A257QMD8-F1
#
_cell.length_a   1.000
_cell.length_b   1.000
_cell.length_c   1.000
_cell.angle_alpha   90.00
_cell.angle_beta   90.00
_cell.angle_gamma   90.00
#
_symmetry.space_group_name_H-M   'P 1'
#
loop_
_entity.id
_entity.type
_entity.pdbx_description
1 polymer ?
#
loop_
_entity_poly.entity_id
_entity_poly.type
_entity_poly.pdbx_seq_one_letter_code
_entity_poly.pdbx_strand_id
1 'polypeptide(L)' 'MKFKVFSCNHVRPNHVINTELFQTFVSGLSPDPEGGILTDVGGKNISDMQKFCELRHQYYIWQNEISQY' A
#
# COMPACT_ATOMS: atom_id res chain seq x y z
N MET A 1 5.91 5.39 20.08
CA MET A 1 4.97 4.43 19.45
C MET A 1 4.61 5.01 18.10
N LYS A 2 4.90 4.31 16.99
CA LYS A 2 4.60 4.80 15.64
C LYS A 2 3.38 4.04 15.11
N PHE A 3 2.56 4.70 14.31
CA PHE A 3 1.30 4.14 13.83
C PHE A 3 0.97 4.68 12.45
N LYS A 4 0.43 3.82 11.57
CA LYS A 4 0.02 4.16 10.22
C LYS A 4 -1.21 3.36 9.83
N VAL A 5 -2.14 4.03 9.15
CA VAL A 5 -3.33 3.43 8.54
C VAL A 5 -3.18 3.52 7.03
N PHE A 6 -3.34 2.38 6.36
CA PHE A 6 -3.31 2.29 4.91
C PHE A 6 -4.75 2.24 4.38
N SER A 7 -5.10 3.19 3.52
CA SER A 7 -6.39 3.24 2.82
C SER A 7 -6.27 2.46 1.52
N CYS A 8 -6.86 1.26 1.49
CA CYS A 8 -6.73 0.29 0.40
C CYS A 8 -7.70 0.58 -0.75
N ASN A 9 -7.18 0.64 -1.98
CA ASN A 9 -7.94 0.95 -3.19
C ASN A 9 -7.56 0.01 -4.33
N HIS A 10 -8.50 -0.27 -5.23
CA HIS A 10 -8.26 -1.05 -6.46
C HIS A 10 -8.05 -0.16 -7.70
N VAL A 11 -8.38 1.13 -7.60
CA VAL A 11 -8.17 2.16 -8.63
C VAL A 11 -7.64 3.42 -7.93
N ARG A 12 -6.84 4.23 -8.62
CA ARG A 12 -6.35 5.51 -8.08
C ARG A 12 -7.53 6.41 -7.67
N PRO A 13 -7.66 6.81 -6.40
CA PRO A 13 -8.73 7.70 -5.97
C PRO A 13 -8.48 9.13 -6.48
N ASN A 14 -9.56 9.91 -6.63
CA ASN A 14 -9.49 11.33 -6.99
C ASN A 14 -8.74 12.18 -5.95
N HIS A 15 -8.76 11.75 -4.69
CA HIS A 15 -8.06 12.40 -3.60
C HIS A 15 -7.05 11.43 -2.97
N VAL A 16 -5.77 11.77 -3.06
CA VAL A 16 -4.69 10.99 -2.45
C VAL A 16 -4.45 11.50 -1.03
N ILE A 17 -4.58 10.59 -0.08
CA ILE A 17 -4.23 10.84 1.32
C ILE A 17 -2.79 10.37 1.54
N ASN A 18 -1.91 11.29 1.92
CA ASN A 18 -0.55 10.99 2.35
C ASN A 18 -0.16 11.94 3.49
N THR A 19 -0.50 11.54 4.72
CA THR A 19 -0.25 12.29 5.95
C THR A 19 0.64 11.47 6.87
N GLU A 20 0.99 11.99 8.05
CA GLU A 20 1.73 11.21 9.05
C GLU A 20 1.01 9.90 9.42
N LEU A 21 -0.31 9.95 9.62
CA LEU A 21 -1.11 8.82 10.11
C LEU A 21 -1.75 7.98 9.00
N PHE A 22 -2.09 8.58 7.85
CA PHE A 22 -2.83 7.92 6.78
C PHE A 22 -2.04 7.91 5.48
N GLN A 23 -2.08 6.80 4.74
CA GLN A 23 -1.48 6.69 3.42
C GLN A 23 -2.38 5.91 2.46
N THR A 24 -2.50 6.40 1.23
CA THR A 24 -3.23 5.74 0.15
C THR A 24 -2.41 4.57 -0.37
N PHE A 25 -3.05 3.40 -0.46
CA PHE A 25 -2.47 2.17 -0.99
C PHE A 25 -3.33 1.69 -2.16
N VAL A 26 -2.75 1.55 -3.35
CA VAL A 26 -3.46 1.10 -4.57
C VAL A 26 -2.91 -0.24 -5.05
N SER A 27 -3.78 -1.23 -5.25
CA SER A 27 -3.42 -2.53 -5.83
C SER A 27 -2.91 -2.41 -7.26
N GLY A 28 -1.80 -3.08 -7.58
CA GLY A 28 -1.36 -3.30 -8.96
C GLY A 28 -0.89 -2.04 -9.68
N LEU A 29 -0.80 -0.89 -8.99
CA LEU A 29 -0.33 0.35 -9.59
C LEU A 29 1.20 0.28 -9.75
N SER A 30 1.73 0.81 -10.85
CA SER A 30 3.17 0.99 -10.97
C SER A 30 3.69 1.89 -9.84
N PRO A 31 4.82 1.54 -9.19
CA PRO A 31 5.40 2.39 -8.15
C PRO A 31 5.67 3.80 -8.68
N ASP A 32 5.19 4.80 -7.96
CA ASP A 32 5.37 6.22 -8.25
C ASP A 32 5.94 6.91 -7.00
N PRO A 33 7.27 7.09 -6.91
CA PRO A 33 7.91 7.63 -5.71
C PRO A 33 7.53 9.09 -5.41
N GLU A 34 7.05 9.84 -6.41
CA GLU A 34 6.61 11.24 -6.22
C GLU A 34 5.09 11.34 -5.98
N GLY A 35 4.33 10.31 -6.32
CA GLY A 35 2.87 10.32 -6.29
C GLY A 35 2.22 10.18 -4.92
N GLY A 36 2.99 9.90 -3.86
CA GLY A 36 2.47 9.73 -2.50
C GLY A 36 1.52 8.54 -2.32
N ILE A 37 1.51 7.61 -3.28
CA ILE A 37 0.70 6.40 -3.29
C ILE A 37 1.61 5.20 -3.06
N LEU A 38 1.23 4.35 -2.11
CA LEU A 38 1.85 3.04 -1.92
C LEU A 38 1.18 2.00 -2.84
N THR A 39 1.92 0.98 -3.24
CA THR A 39 1.43 -0.12 -4.07
C THR A 39 1.97 -1.45 -3.58
N ASP A 40 1.27 -2.53 -3.88
CA ASP A 40 1.69 -3.90 -3.56
C ASP A 40 2.61 -4.47 -4.64
N VAL A 41 2.95 -3.66 -5.65
CA VAL A 41 3.90 -4.01 -6.72
C VAL A 41 5.31 -3.62 -6.31
N GLY A 42 6.26 -4.55 -6.45
CA GLY A 42 7.66 -4.39 -6.03
C GLY A 42 7.95 -5.05 -4.67
N GLY A 43 9.21 -5.04 -4.23
CA GLY A 43 9.62 -5.70 -2.98
C GLY A 43 9.18 -7.17 -2.89
N LYS A 44 8.97 -7.67 -1.65
CA LYS A 44 8.31 -8.97 -1.42
C LYS A 44 6.80 -8.80 -1.44
N ASN A 45 6.12 -9.38 -2.41
CA ASN A 45 4.68 -9.21 -2.58
C ASN A 45 3.97 -10.48 -3.09
N ILE A 46 2.64 -10.41 -3.11
CA ILE A 46 1.71 -11.39 -3.71
C ILE A 46 0.69 -10.65 -4.60
N SER A 47 1.12 -9.60 -5.30
CA SER A 47 0.26 -8.67 -6.03
C SER A 47 -0.54 -9.33 -7.16
N ASP A 48 -0.01 -10.40 -7.76
CA ASP A 48 -0.63 -11.22 -8.80
C ASP A 48 -1.75 -12.14 -8.28
N MET A 49 -1.83 -12.38 -6.97
CA MET A 49 -2.79 -13.28 -6.35
C MET A 49 -4.12 -12.59 -6.02
N GLN A 50 -4.81 -12.08 -7.03
CA GLN A 50 -6.04 -11.25 -6.88
C GLN A 50 -7.12 -11.85 -5.97
N LYS A 51 -7.20 -13.19 -5.87
CA LYS A 51 -8.11 -13.92 -4.96
C LYS A 51 -7.97 -13.52 -3.48
N PHE A 52 -6.84 -12.92 -3.10
CA PHE A 52 -6.57 -12.49 -1.73
C PHE A 52 -6.96 -11.04 -1.45
N CYS A 53 -7.49 -10.30 -2.44
CA CYS A 53 -8.00 -8.94 -2.27
C CYS A 53 -7.00 -8.04 -1.50
N GLU A 54 -7.44 -7.37 -0.43
CA GLU A 54 -6.63 -6.49 0.42
C GLU A 54 -5.62 -7.23 1.32
N LEU A 55 -5.67 -8.56 1.44
CA LEU A 55 -4.62 -9.32 2.14
C LEU A 55 -3.27 -9.18 1.44
N ARG A 56 -3.27 -8.87 0.13
CA ARG A 56 -2.05 -8.53 -0.61
C ARG A 56 -1.37 -7.27 -0.06
N HIS A 57 -2.16 -6.26 0.32
CA HIS A 57 -1.65 -5.04 0.95
C HIS A 57 -1.08 -5.33 2.33
N GLN A 58 -1.80 -6.10 3.14
CA GLN A 58 -1.33 -6.52 4.46
C GLN A 58 -0.01 -7.29 4.35
N TYR A 59 0.11 -8.23 3.41
CA TYR A 59 1.34 -8.99 3.18
C TYR A 59 2.51 -8.07 2.79
N TYR A 60 2.27 -7.11 1.89
CA TYR A 60 3.29 -6.15 1.50
C TYR A 60 3.77 -5.33 2.70
N ILE A 61 2.87 -4.77 3.51
CA ILE A 61 3.24 -4.01 4.71
C ILE A 61 4.03 -4.88 5.68
N TRP A 62 3.57 -6.10 5.93
CA TRP A 62 4.26 -7.04 6.82
C TRP A 62 5.70 -7.33 6.36
N GLN A 63 5.91 -7.54 5.06
CA GLN A 63 7.23 -7.95 4.55
C GLN A 63 8.20 -6.79 4.31
N ASN A 64 7.69 -5.57 4.09
CA ASN A 64 8.52 -4.45 3.61
C ASN A 64 8.53 -3.25 4.58
N GLU A 65 7.41 -2.95 5.25
CA GLU A 65 7.23 -1.67 5.97
C GLU A 65 7.05 -1.81 7.48
N ILE A 66 6.70 -3.01 7.99
CA ILE A 66 6.25 -3.18 9.39
C ILE A 66 7.30 -2.77 10.42
N SER A 67 8.58 -2.92 10.13
CA SER A 67 9.68 -2.58 11.04
C SER A 67 9.82 -1.07 11.28
N GLN A 68 9.16 -0.24 10.46
CA GLN A 68 9.17 1.20 10.61
C GLN A 68 8.18 1.71 11.66
N TYR A 69 7.24 0.86 12.12
CA TYR A 69 6.14 1.20 13.02
C TYR A 69 6.23 0.46 14.36
#